data_AF-A0A1G8MRH1-F1
#
_entry.id   AF-A0A1G8MRH1-F1
#
_cell.length_a   1.000
_cell.length_b   1.000
_cell.length_c   1.000
_cell.angle_alpha   90.00
_cell.angle_beta   90.00
_cell.angle_gamma   90.00
#
_symmetry.space_group_name_H-M   'P 1'
#
loop_
_entity.id
_entity.type
_entity.pdbx_description
1 polymer ?
#
loop_
_entity_poly.entity_id
_entity_poly.type
_entity_poly.pdbx_seq_one_letter_code
_entity_poly.pdbx_strand_id
1 'polypeptide(L)'
;METIKVGIREFRADLAEYIAASTPVAVTRHGQTVGYFIPAHGQSEGDVAALKKASKTLDRLLAEQGIDVEDVVSEFKAARGSTLGRKKTQTKAT
;
A
#
# COMPACT_ATOMS: atom_id res chain seq x y z
N MET A 1 8.68 -7.41 3.64
CA MET A 1 7.66 -7.96 4.56
C MET A 1 8.33 -9.09 5.30
N GLU A 2 8.63 -8.91 6.59
CA GLU A 2 9.14 -10.02 7.40
C GLU A 2 8.01 -11.04 7.59
N THR A 3 8.35 -12.32 7.46
CA THR A 3 7.41 -13.44 7.62
C THR A 3 8.02 -14.43 8.60
N ILE A 4 7.22 -14.91 9.55
CA ILE A 4 7.63 -16.01 10.43
C ILE A 4 7.48 -17.33 9.68
N LYS A 5 8.44 -18.24 9.82
CA LYS A 5 8.38 -19.57 9.19
C LYS A 5 7.77 -20.57 10.16
N VAL A 6 6.69 -21.20 9.75
CA VAL A 6 5.92 -22.14 10.59
C VAL A 6 5.69 -23.44 9.83
N GLY A 7 5.74 -24.59 10.50
CA GLY A 7 5.42 -25.87 9.88
C GLY A 7 3.93 -26.03 9.60
N ILE A 8 3.52 -26.69 8.52
CA ILE A 8 2.10 -26.88 8.16
C ILE A 8 1.27 -27.58 9.25
N ARG A 9 1.90 -28.39 10.12
CA ARG A 9 1.20 -29.04 11.25
C ARG A 9 0.91 -28.07 12.39
N GLU A 10 1.91 -27.26 12.75
CA GLU A 10 1.82 -26.20 13.76
C GLU A 10 0.85 -25.11 13.30
N PHE A 11 0.98 -24.64 12.06
CA PHE A 11 0.07 -23.66 11.47
C PHE A 11 -1.41 -24.10 11.54
N ARG A 12 -1.69 -25.39 11.39
CA ARG A 12 -3.05 -25.94 11.51
C ARG A 12 -3.53 -26.08 12.95
N ALA A 13 -2.64 -26.36 13.90
CA ALA A 13 -2.98 -26.49 15.30
C ALA A 13 -3.34 -25.12 15.90
N ASP A 14 -2.57 -24.10 15.54
CA ASP A 14 -2.65 -22.77 16.15
C ASP A 14 -3.23 -21.72 15.18
N LEU A 15 -4.06 -22.15 14.23
CA LEU A 15 -4.60 -21.29 13.16
C LEU A 15 -5.32 -20.04 13.71
N ALA A 16 -6.04 -20.18 14.83
CA ALA A 16 -6.75 -19.08 15.47
C ALA A 16 -5.78 -17.98 15.95
N GLU A 17 -4.61 -18.35 16.48
CA GLU A 17 -3.58 -17.41 16.93
C GLU A 17 -2.99 -16.66 15.74
N TYR A 18 -2.71 -17.36 14.64
CA TYR A 18 -2.19 -16.73 13.43
C TYR A 18 -3.20 -15.78 12.77
N ILE A 19 -4.51 -16.11 12.80
CA ILE A 19 -5.56 -15.20 12.32
C ILE A 19 -5.62 -13.93 13.18
N ALA A 20 -5.52 -14.07 14.51
CA ALA A 20 -5.54 -12.93 15.42
C ALA A 20 -4.27 -12.08 15.32
N ALA A 21 -3.13 -12.68 14.99
CA ALA A 21 -1.87 -11.98 14.77
C ALA A 21 -1.94 -11.09 13.51
N SER A 22 -1.30 -9.93 13.56
CA SER A 22 -1.17 -9.02 12.39
C SER A 22 0.04 -9.32 11.51
N THR A 23 0.71 -10.46 11.75
CA THR A 23 1.97 -10.83 11.11
C THR A 23 1.74 -11.91 10.05
N PRO A 24 2.20 -11.70 8.80
CA PRO A 24 2.16 -12.74 7.78
C PRO A 24 3.07 -13.94 8.10
N VAL A 25 2.63 -15.12 7.70
CA VAL A 25 3.27 -16.41 8.01
C VAL A 25 3.67 -17.12 6.72
N ALA A 26 4.93 -17.54 6.64
CA ALA A 26 5.42 -18.46 5.61
C ALA A 26 5.20 -19.90 6.10
N VAL A 27 4.26 -20.60 5.47
CA VAL A 27 3.90 -21.98 5.83
C VAL A 27 4.85 -22.94 5.13
N THR A 28 5.44 -23.87 5.87
CA THR A 28 6.47 -24.79 5.38
C THR A 28 6.05 -26.25 5.48
N ARG A 29 6.54 -27.09 4.56
CA ARG A 29 6.44 -28.55 4.63
C ARG A 29 7.82 -29.13 4.38
N HIS A 30 8.32 -29.96 5.30
CA HIS A 30 9.70 -30.47 5.26
C HIS A 30 10.74 -29.35 5.09
N GLY A 31 10.53 -28.21 5.75
CA GLY A 31 11.43 -27.04 5.70
C GLY A 31 11.32 -26.19 4.42
N GLN A 32 10.55 -26.61 3.42
CA GLN A 32 10.30 -25.84 2.20
C GLN A 32 9.01 -25.01 2.33
N THR A 33 9.04 -23.73 1.98
CA THR A 33 7.84 -22.88 1.97
C THR A 33 6.86 -23.37 0.91
N VAL A 34 5.64 -23.69 1.33
CA VAL A 34 4.55 -24.17 0.46
C VAL A 34 3.48 -23.11 0.22
N GLY A 35 3.46 -22.04 1.03
CA GLY A 35 2.51 -20.94 0.86
C GLY A 35 2.70 -19.84 1.91
N TYR A 36 1.94 -18.77 1.74
CA TYR A 36 1.89 -17.65 2.67
C TYR A 36 0.47 -17.47 3.18
N PHE A 37 0.34 -17.28 4.49
CA PHE A 37 -0.90 -16.83 5.12
C PHE A 37 -0.72 -15.36 5.49
N ILE A 38 -1.59 -14.51 4.95
CA ILE A 38 -1.61 -13.08 5.22
C ILE A 38 -2.95 -12.80 5.89
N PRO A 39 -2.97 -12.55 7.21
CA PRO A 39 -4.20 -12.22 7.92
C PRO A 39 -4.83 -10.98 7.29
N ALA A 40 -6.04 -11.13 6.75
CA ALA A 40 -6.85 -10.00 6.30
C ALA A 40 -7.62 -9.48 7.50
N HIS A 41 -6.95 -8.71 8.35
CA HIS A 41 -7.68 -7.86 9.30
C HIS A 41 -8.54 -6.92 8.47
N GLY A 42 -9.85 -6.91 8.69
CA GLY A 42 -10.70 -5.86 8.14
C GLY A 42 -10.06 -4.52 8.51
N GLN A 43 -10.04 -3.56 7.57
CA GLN A 43 -9.46 -2.22 7.79
C GLN A 43 -9.68 -1.83 9.25
N SER A 44 -8.62 -1.81 10.06
CA SER A 44 -8.81 -1.53 11.47
C SER A 44 -9.48 -0.16 11.50
N GLU A 45 -10.61 -0.04 12.18
CA GLU A 45 -11.34 1.24 12.21
C GLU A 45 -10.41 2.38 12.66
N GLY A 46 -9.38 2.03 13.45
CA GLY A 46 -8.24 2.87 13.80
C GLY A 46 -7.42 3.38 12.62
N ASP A 47 -7.05 2.53 11.66
CA ASP A 47 -6.28 2.96 10.46
C ASP A 47 -7.11 3.90 9.59
N VAL A 48 -8.40 3.60 9.38
CA VAL A 48 -9.31 4.47 8.62
C VAL A 48 -9.52 5.79 9.36
N ALA A 49 -9.67 5.76 10.68
CA ALA A 49 -9.76 6.97 11.50
C ALA A 49 -8.46 7.79 11.46
N ALA A 50 -7.30 7.14 11.49
CA ALA A 50 -5.99 7.78 11.37
C ALA A 50 -5.82 8.44 9.99
N LEU A 51 -6.19 7.74 8.91
CA LEU A 51 -6.17 8.30 7.55
C LEU A 51 -7.14 9.48 7.40
N LYS A 52 -8.36 9.39 7.95
CA LYS A 52 -9.31 10.51 7.97
C LYS A 52 -8.76 11.71 8.75
N LYS A 53 -8.09 11.48 9.88
CA LYS A 53 -7.44 12.55 10.66
C LYS A 53 -6.29 13.19 9.90
N ALA A 54 -5.46 12.38 9.23
CA ALA A 54 -4.38 12.86 8.38
C ALA A 54 -4.90 13.70 7.21
N SER A 55 -5.96 13.23 6.53
CA SER A 55 -6.64 13.97 5.46
C SER A 55 -7.11 15.35 5.93
N LYS A 56 -7.84 15.42 7.05
CA LYS A 56 -8.30 16.71 7.59
C LYS A 56 -7.16 17.66 7.95
N THR A 57 -6.04 17.10 8.41
CA THR A 57 -4.84 17.90 8.73
C THR A 57 -4.23 18.47 7.45
N LEU A 58 -4.14 17.65 6.40
CA LEU A 58 -3.66 18.07 5.10
C LEU A 58 -4.58 19.14 4.48
N ASP A 59 -5.89 18.95 4.51
CA ASP A 59 -6.87 19.92 3.98
C ASP A 59 -6.70 21.30 4.64
N ARG A 60 -6.49 21.32 5.97
CA ARG A 60 -6.22 22.56 6.70
C ARG A 60 -4.93 23.23 6.25
N LEU A 61 -3.84 22.47 6.14
CA LEU A 61 -2.54 23.01 5.73
C LEU A 61 -2.59 23.56 4.30
N LEU A 62 -3.30 22.89 3.39
CA LEU A 62 -3.49 23.37 2.01
C LEU A 62 -4.28 24.68 2.00
N ALA A 63 -5.38 24.76 2.77
CA ALA A 63 -6.17 25.98 2.88
C ALA A 63 -5.38 27.16 3.50
N GLU A 64 -4.58 26.91 4.53
CA GLU A 64 -3.69 27.92 5.15
C GLU A 64 -2.67 28.48 4.15
N GLN A 65 -2.21 27.65 3.21
CA GLN A 65 -1.28 28.05 2.16
C GLN A 65 -1.99 28.59 0.90
N GLY A 66 -3.33 28.64 0.88
CA GLY A 66 -4.11 29.05 -0.28
C GLY A 66 -3.96 28.12 -1.49
N ILE A 67 -3.61 26.85 -1.26
CA ILE A 67 -3.39 25.86 -2.31
C ILE A 67 -4.72 25.20 -2.65
N ASP A 68 -5.16 25.34 -3.90
CA ASP A 68 -6.30 24.62 -4.44
C ASP A 68 -5.87 23.25 -4.99
N VAL A 69 -6.64 22.21 -4.67
CA VAL A 69 -6.31 20.83 -5.05
C VAL A 69 -6.48 20.60 -6.55
N GLU A 70 -7.47 21.22 -7.19
CA GLU A 70 -7.68 21.07 -8.63
C GLU A 70 -6.56 21.73 -9.42
N ASP A 71 -6.05 22.88 -8.94
CA ASP A 71 -4.87 23.53 -9.53
C ASP A 71 -3.65 22.61 -9.49
N VAL A 72 -3.36 21.97 -8.34
CA VAL A 72 -2.25 21.01 -8.19
C VAL A 72 -2.43 19.81 -9.13
N VAL A 73 -3.64 19.26 -9.22
CA VAL A 73 -3.95 18.13 -10.10
C VAL A 73 -3.78 18.52 -11.57
N SER A 74 -4.21 19.73 -11.95
CA SER A 74 -4.08 20.25 -13.30
C SER A 74 -2.61 20.43 -13.70
N GLU A 75 -1.79 21.00 -12.81
CA GLU A 75 -0.35 21.19 -13.01
C GLU A 75 0.36 19.84 -13.16
N PHE A 76 0.04 18.87 -12.29
CA PHE A 76 0.58 17.52 -12.38
C PHE A 76 0.22 16.83 -13.70
N LYS A 77 -1.03 16.94 -14.15
CA LYS A 77 -1.48 16.38 -15.44
C LYS A 77 -0.74 17.03 -16.60
N ALA A 78 -0.55 18.35 -16.57
CA ALA A 78 0.21 19.08 -17.59
C ALA A 78 1.69 18.64 -17.63
N ALA A 79 2.33 18.50 -16.47
CA ALA A 79 3.69 17.99 -16.34
C ALA A 79 3.83 16.53 -16.84
N ARG A 80 2.85 15.68 -16.54
CA ARG A 80 2.81 14.30 -17.03
C ARG A 80 2.55 14.21 -18.55
N GLY A 81 1.70 15.07 -19.08
CA GLY A 81 1.43 15.15 -20.52
C GLY A 81 2.66 15.63 -21.31
N SER A 82 3.39 16.61 -20.78
CA SER A 82 4.58 17.16 -21.42
C SER A 82 5.74 16.15 -21.45
N THR A 83 5.91 15.33 -20.41
CA THR A 83 6.91 14.24 -20.38
C THR A 83 6.58 13.11 -21.37
N LEU A 84 5.30 12.79 -21.60
CA LEU A 84 4.86 11.82 -22.61
C LEU A 84 4.97 12.37 -24.04
N GLY A 85 4.72 13.67 -24.25
CA GLY A 85 4.86 14.33 -25.55
C GLY A 85 6.32 14.43 -26.02
N ARG A 86 7.25 14.64 -25.08
CA ARG A 86 8.69 14.76 -25.36
C ARG A 86 9.36 13.45 -25.79
N LYS A 87 8.75 12.29 -25.50
CA LYS A 87 9.25 10.97 -25.93
C LYS A 87 8.87 10.62 -27.38
N LYS A 88 7.78 11.19 -27.93
CA LYS A 88 7.32 10.93 -29.31
C LYS A 88 8.11 11.68 -30.39
N THR A 89 8.75 12.80 -30.06
CA THR A 89 9.53 13.60 -31.03
C THR A 89 10.97 13.12 -31.21
N GLN A 90 11.51 12.33 -30.27
CA GLN A 90 12.86 11.75 -30.39
C GLN A 90 12.93 10.43 -31.18
N THR A 91 11.79 9.81 -31.49
CA THR A 91 11.74 8.51 -32.22
C THR A 91 11.51 8.65 -33.73
N LYS A 92 11.46 9.88 -34.27
CA LYS A 92 11.27 10.15 -35.71
C LYS A 92 12.47 10.82 -36.39
N ALA A 93 13.60 10.93 -35.71
CA ALA A 93 14.85 11.41 -36.30
C ALA A 93 15.90 10.29 -36.25
N THR A 94 15.75 9.28 -37.10
CA THR A 94 16.83 8.42 -37.59
C THR A 94 16.43 7.85 -38.94
#